data_AF-A0A3R9Z972-F1
#
_entry.id   AF-A0A3R9Z972-F1
#
_cell.length_a   1.000
_cell.length_b   1.000
_cell.length_c   1.000
_cell.angle_alpha   90.00
_cell.angle_beta   90.00
_cell.angle_gamma   90.00
#
_symmetry.space_group_name_H-M   'P 1'
#
loop_
_entity.id
_entity.type
_entity.pdbx_description
1 polymer ?
#
loop_
_entity_poly.entity_id
_entity_poly.type
_entity_poly.pdbx_seq_one_letter_code
_entity_poly.pdbx_strand_id
1 'polypeptide(L)'
;MTLTASIDEIARSLDGLDPPWLPRYDLCAYAAKVDEACGYTSDTMVGMEVHTKLFEEVVAFVQLCGAFGRLHPSDAKLYACVRDDRAGIDDALVRNATRACPTYTGLLALLIERGILVQRAQNPASPR
;
A
#
# COMPACT_ATOMS: atom_id res chain seq x y z
N MET A 1 -33.35 1.78 2.85
CA MET A 1 -33.07 1.26 1.50
C MET A 1 -31.57 1.15 1.34
N THR A 2 -31.04 -0.07 1.40
CA THR A 2 -29.60 -0.36 1.30
C THR A 2 -29.27 -0.59 -0.16
N LEU A 3 -28.64 0.39 -0.80
CA LEU A 3 -28.03 0.23 -2.13
C LEU A 3 -26.74 -0.57 -1.95
N THR A 4 -26.82 -1.89 -2.06
CA THR A 4 -25.64 -2.73 -2.27
C THR A 4 -25.26 -2.59 -3.74
N ALA A 5 -24.48 -1.56 -4.08
CA ALA A 5 -23.89 -1.44 -5.40
C ALA A 5 -23.07 -2.71 -5.68
N SER A 6 -23.23 -3.29 -6.86
CA SER A 6 -22.42 -4.44 -7.26
C SER A 6 -20.95 -4.01 -7.40
N ILE A 7 -20.01 -4.95 -7.26
CA ILE A 7 -18.58 -4.66 -7.45
C ILE A 7 -18.32 -3.99 -8.81
N ASP A 8 -19.08 -4.38 -9.85
CA ASP A 8 -18.98 -3.80 -11.19
C ASP A 8 -19.53 -2.36 -11.28
N GLU A 9 -20.51 -1.99 -10.46
CA GLU A 9 -20.97 -0.60 -10.35
C GLU A 9 -19.97 0.27 -9.61
N ILE A 10 -19.36 -0.27 -8.55
CA ILE A 10 -18.28 0.42 -7.83
C ILE A 10 -17.09 0.63 -8.76
N ALA A 11 -16.67 -0.39 -9.50
CA ALA A 11 -15.55 -0.29 -10.44
C ALA A 11 -15.81 0.74 -11.55
N ARG A 12 -16.98 0.72 -12.19
CA ARG A 12 -17.37 1.75 -13.17
C ARG A 12 -17.51 3.14 -12.57
N SER A 13 -17.89 3.26 -11.30
CA SER A 13 -17.94 4.56 -10.62
C SER A 13 -16.55 5.13 -10.33
N LEU A 14 -15.52 4.28 -10.35
CA LEU A 14 -14.12 4.65 -10.13
C LEU A 14 -13.33 4.81 -11.45
N ASP A 15 -13.90 4.41 -12.59
CA ASP A 15 -13.30 4.58 -13.92
C ASP A 15 -13.05 6.07 -14.21
N GLY A 16 -11.78 6.43 -14.45
CA GLY A 16 -11.35 7.81 -14.67
C GLY A 16 -11.20 8.65 -13.40
N LEU A 17 -11.50 8.07 -12.23
CA LEU A 17 -11.26 8.65 -10.90
C LEU A 17 -10.00 8.07 -10.24
N ASP A 18 -9.10 7.46 -11.02
CA ASP A 18 -7.77 7.06 -10.59
C ASP A 18 -7.12 8.25 -9.87
N PRO A 19 -6.99 8.18 -8.54
CA PRO A 19 -6.32 9.24 -7.82
C PRO A 19 -4.87 9.28 -8.33
N PRO A 20 -4.28 10.46 -8.61
CA PRO A 20 -2.93 10.56 -9.16
C PRO A 20 -1.85 9.95 -8.26
N TRP A 21 -2.20 9.67 -7.00
CA TRP A 21 -1.36 9.02 -6.02
C TRP A 21 -1.51 7.49 -5.96
N LEU A 22 -2.53 6.92 -6.62
CA LEU A 22 -2.74 5.49 -6.68
C LEU A 22 -1.62 4.88 -7.53
N PRO A 23 -0.78 3.99 -6.96
CA PRO A 23 0.27 3.35 -7.74
C PRO A 23 -0.31 2.59 -8.92
N ARG A 24 -0.02 3.06 -10.15
CA ARG A 24 -0.19 2.26 -11.35
C ARG A 24 0.97 1.28 -11.40
N TYR A 25 0.73 0.05 -10.99
CA TYR A 25 1.73 -1.01 -11.06
C TYR A 25 2.07 -1.31 -12.52
N ASP A 26 3.14 -0.69 -13.00
CA ASP A 26 3.85 -1.20 -14.16
C ASP A 26 4.67 -2.41 -13.69
N LEU A 27 4.09 -3.59 -13.88
CA LEU A 27 4.71 -4.87 -13.51
C LEU A 27 6.05 -5.08 -14.23
N CYS A 28 6.21 -4.53 -15.44
CA CYS A 28 7.46 -4.61 -16.19
C CYS A 28 8.53 -3.71 -15.57
N ALA A 29 8.19 -2.47 -15.23
CA ALA A 29 9.11 -1.57 -14.52
C ALA A 29 9.46 -2.10 -13.13
N TYR A 30 8.50 -2.74 -12.45
CA TYR A 30 8.73 -3.36 -11.15
C TYR A 30 9.67 -4.57 -11.25
N ALA A 31 9.44 -5.46 -12.22
CA ALA A 31 10.32 -6.59 -12.50
C ALA A 31 11.74 -6.14 -12.87
N ALA A 32 11.89 -5.10 -13.70
CA ALA A 32 13.20 -4.53 -14.06
C ALA A 32 13.96 -3.98 -12.84
N LYS A 33 13.27 -3.30 -11.92
CA LYS A 33 13.86 -2.83 -10.65
C LYS A 33 14.32 -3.99 -9.77
N VAL A 34 13.52 -5.06 -9.69
CA VAL A 34 13.85 -6.27 -8.93
C VAL A 34 15.07 -6.98 -9.54
N ASP A 35 15.11 -7.07 -10.86
CA ASP A 35 16.23 -7.63 -11.61
C ASP A 35 17.52 -6.84 -11.37
N GLU A 36 17.47 -5.50 -11.44
CA GLU A 36 18.61 -4.60 -11.16
C GLU A 36 19.10 -4.71 -9.71
N ALA A 37 18.20 -4.84 -8.73
CA ALA A 37 18.56 -4.86 -7.31
C ALA A 37 19.15 -6.21 -6.85
N CYS A 38 18.79 -7.31 -7.50
CA CYS A 38 19.15 -8.66 -7.05
C CYS A 38 20.07 -9.44 -8.01
N GLY A 39 20.17 -9.05 -9.28
CA GLY A 39 21.07 -9.66 -10.27
C GLY A 39 20.76 -11.13 -10.57
N TYR A 40 19.50 -11.54 -10.52
CA TYR A 40 19.11 -12.93 -10.71
C TYR A 40 19.24 -13.37 -12.18
N THR A 41 19.93 -14.49 -12.42
CA THR A 41 20.21 -14.97 -13.79
C THR A 41 19.19 -15.98 -14.31
N SER A 42 18.04 -16.15 -13.63
CA SER A 42 17.03 -17.16 -13.97
C SER A 42 15.62 -16.59 -13.85
N ASP A 43 14.83 -16.75 -14.91
CA ASP A 43 13.44 -16.29 -15.01
C ASP A 43 12.56 -16.80 -13.86
N THR A 44 12.82 -18.01 -13.36
CA THR A 44 12.08 -18.60 -12.22
C THR A 44 12.34 -17.84 -10.92
N MET A 45 13.56 -17.36 -10.69
CA MET A 45 13.91 -16.59 -9.50
C MET A 45 13.32 -15.18 -9.57
N VAL A 46 13.40 -14.55 -10.75
CA VAL A 46 12.75 -13.26 -11.01
C VAL A 46 11.24 -13.36 -10.78
N GLY A 47 10.60 -14.41 -11.31
CA GLY A 47 9.17 -14.65 -11.11
C GLY A 47 8.78 -14.83 -9.64
N MET A 48 9.55 -15.62 -8.88
CA MET A 48 9.29 -15.83 -7.45
C MET A 48 9.44 -14.54 -6.63
N GLU A 49 10.44 -13.72 -6.93
CA GLU A 49 10.64 -12.42 -6.28
C GLU A 49 9.50 -11.45 -6.63
N VAL A 50 9.13 -11.33 -7.91
CA VAL A 50 8.00 -10.51 -8.35
C VAL A 50 6.70 -10.92 -7.64
N HIS A 51 6.42 -12.22 -7.53
CA HIS A 51 5.24 -12.69 -6.80
C HIS A 51 5.28 -12.36 -5.31
N THR A 52 6.42 -12.56 -4.66
CA THR A 52 6.61 -12.23 -3.23
C THR A 52 6.38 -10.74 -3.00
N LYS A 53 6.95 -9.92 -3.86
CA LYS A 53 6.83 -8.48 -3.79
C LYS A 53 5.41 -7.97 -4.05
N LEU A 54 4.70 -8.56 -5.03
CA LEU A 54 3.28 -8.23 -5.24
C LEU A 54 2.43 -8.57 -4.03
N PHE A 55 2.73 -9.69 -3.36
CA PHE A 55 2.07 -10.02 -2.09
C PHE A 55 2.35 -8.97 -1.01
N GLU A 56 3.59 -8.50 -0.87
CA GLU A 56 3.94 -7.40 0.03
C GLU A 56 3.17 -6.11 -0.28
N GLU A 57 2.96 -5.79 -1.57
CA GLU A 57 2.17 -4.62 -1.98
C GLU A 57 0.69 -4.75 -1.59
N VAL A 58 0.09 -5.92 -1.74
CA VAL A 58 -1.29 -6.18 -1.28
C VAL A 58 -1.38 -6.03 0.24
N VAL A 59 -0.42 -6.58 0.98
CA VAL A 59 -0.36 -6.44 2.43
C VAL A 59 -0.23 -4.97 2.84
N ALA A 60 0.65 -4.21 2.18
CA ALA A 60 0.83 -2.79 2.45
C ALA A 60 -0.44 -1.96 2.15
N PHE A 61 -1.15 -2.28 1.06
CA PHE A 61 -2.43 -1.66 0.74
C PHE A 61 -3.46 -1.88 1.86
N VAL A 62 -3.65 -3.13 2.30
CA VAL A 62 -4.57 -3.46 3.40
C VAL A 62 -4.18 -2.74 4.69
N GLN A 63 -2.89 -2.63 4.98
CA GLN A 63 -2.38 -1.90 6.15
C GLN A 63 -2.68 -0.40 6.08
N LEU A 64 -2.49 0.23 4.92
CA LEU A 64 -2.85 1.64 4.70
C LEU A 64 -4.35 1.86 4.88
N CYS A 65 -5.19 1.03 4.26
CA CYS A 65 -6.64 1.08 4.45
C CYS A 65 -7.05 0.89 5.92
N GLY A 66 -6.40 0.00 6.64
CA GLY A 66 -6.65 -0.24 8.06
C GLY A 66 -6.25 0.95 8.95
N ALA A 67 -5.16 1.63 8.61
CA ALA A 67 -4.59 2.73 9.38
C ALA A 67 -5.43 4.03 9.30
N PHE A 68 -5.95 4.34 8.11
CA PHE A 68 -6.81 5.52 7.88
C PHE A 68 -8.31 5.22 7.95
N GLY A 69 -8.69 3.97 7.69
CA GLY A 69 -10.08 3.55 7.74
C GLY A 69 -10.62 3.52 9.16
N ARG A 70 -11.83 4.05 9.34
CA ARG A 70 -12.70 3.76 10.50
C ARG A 70 -13.29 2.35 10.44
N LEU A 71 -12.52 1.39 9.93
CA LEU A 71 -12.82 -0.02 10.06
C LEU A 71 -12.76 -0.37 11.54
N HIS A 72 -13.71 -1.21 11.97
CA HIS A 72 -14.01 -1.62 13.35
C HIS A 72 -12.78 -1.52 14.28
N PRO A 73 -12.90 -0.93 15.49
CA PRO A 73 -11.80 -0.92 16.45
C PRO A 73 -11.31 -2.35 16.62
N SER A 74 -10.10 -2.58 16.12
CA SER A 74 -9.44 -3.87 16.09
C SER A 74 -8.02 -3.63 16.54
N ASP A 75 -7.59 -4.45 17.50
CA ASP A 75 -6.22 -4.44 18.00
C ASP A 75 -5.25 -5.10 17.02
N ALA A 76 -5.77 -5.77 15.98
CA ALA A 76 -4.98 -6.38 14.91
C ALA A 76 -4.40 -5.36 13.91
N LYS A 77 -4.67 -4.05 14.06
CA LYS A 77 -4.09 -3.02 13.20
C LYS A 77 -2.59 -2.90 13.48
N LEU A 78 -1.77 -3.24 12.48
CA LEU A 78 -0.31 -3.11 12.58
C LEU A 78 0.17 -1.65 12.55
N TYR A 79 -0.60 -0.76 11.95
CA TYR A 79 -0.29 0.66 11.86
C TYR A 79 -1.45 1.50 12.37
N ALA A 80 -1.10 2.64 12.99
CA ALA A 80 -2.06 3.64 13.43
C ALA A 80 -1.73 5.00 12.85
N CYS A 81 -2.75 5.70 12.35
CA CYS A 81 -2.66 7.12 12.08
C CYS A 81 -2.60 7.87 13.43
N VAL A 82 -1.51 8.60 13.65
CA VAL A 82 -1.30 9.44 14.85
C VAL A 82 -1.37 10.93 14.52
N ARG A 83 -1.26 11.28 13.24
CA ARG A 83 -1.37 12.65 12.74
C ARG A 83 -2.19 12.65 11.46
N ASP A 84 -3.44 13.08 11.57
CA ASP A 84 -4.40 13.13 10.47
C ASP A 84 -4.44 14.54 9.83
N ASP A 85 -3.25 15.05 9.48
CA ASP A 85 -3.14 16.33 8.80
C ASP A 85 -3.17 16.13 7.27
N ARG A 86 -4.18 16.71 6.64
CA ARG A 86 -4.41 16.52 5.21
C ARG A 86 -3.24 16.99 4.35
N ALA A 87 -2.59 18.09 4.72
CA ALA A 87 -1.46 18.63 3.98
C ALA A 87 -0.25 17.67 3.95
N GLY A 88 0.10 17.07 5.10
CA GLY A 88 1.19 16.11 5.19
C GLY A 88 0.91 14.80 4.48
N ILE A 89 -0.34 14.34 4.49
CA ILE A 89 -0.81 13.18 3.73
C ILE A 89 -0.74 13.47 2.23
N ASP A 90 -1.28 14.60 1.78
CA ASP A 90 -1.27 14.97 0.36
C ASP A 90 0.15 15.11 -0.18
N ASP A 91 1.06 15.73 0.57
CA ASP A 91 2.47 15.84 0.17
C ASP A 91 3.18 14.48 0.15
N ALA A 92 2.84 13.55 1.06
CA ALA A 92 3.34 12.18 1.02
C ALA A 92 2.89 11.42 -0.24
N LEU A 93 1.63 11.58 -0.59
CA LEU A 93 1.02 10.99 -1.78
C LEU A 93 1.67 11.53 -3.06
N VAL A 94 1.85 12.85 -3.17
CA VAL A 94 2.55 13.48 -4.30
C VAL A 94 3.99 12.99 -4.40
N ARG A 95 4.74 12.96 -3.28
CA ARG A 95 6.13 12.51 -3.29
C ARG A 95 6.26 11.05 -3.72
N ASN A 96 5.35 10.17 -3.29
CA ASN A 96 5.35 8.78 -3.76
C ASN A 96 5.05 8.67 -5.26
N ALA A 97 4.09 9.45 -5.76
CA ALA A 97 3.72 9.48 -7.17
C ALA A 97 4.85 9.94 -8.10
N THR A 98 5.77 10.78 -7.61
CA THR A 98 6.95 11.22 -8.39
C THR A 98 8.06 10.17 -8.53
N ARG A 99 7.97 9.03 -7.85
CA ARG A 99 8.98 7.96 -7.96
C ARG A 99 8.85 7.26 -9.31
N ALA A 100 9.98 6.79 -9.85
CA ALA A 100 10.00 6.02 -11.11
C ALA A 100 9.12 4.77 -11.07
N CYS A 101 8.94 4.18 -9.88
CA CYS A 101 8.02 3.10 -9.62
C CYS A 101 7.35 3.35 -8.25
N PRO A 102 6.17 4.02 -8.22
CA PRO A 102 5.41 4.22 -6.99
C PRO A 102 4.90 2.88 -6.46
N THR A 103 4.96 2.68 -5.13
CA THR A 103 4.49 1.43 -4.50
C THR A 103 3.75 1.73 -3.20
N TYR A 104 2.89 0.81 -2.73
CA TYR A 104 2.23 0.92 -1.43
C TYR A 104 3.22 0.70 -0.28
N THR A 105 4.17 -0.23 -0.43
CA THR A 105 5.28 -0.41 0.52
C THR A 105 6.09 0.88 0.69
N GLY A 106 6.36 1.58 -0.42
CA GLY A 106 7.08 2.84 -0.46
C GLY A 106 6.28 4.00 0.15
N LEU A 107 4.98 4.05 -0.11
CA LEU A 107 4.07 5.03 0.50
C LEU A 107 3.96 4.81 2.02
N LEU A 108 3.79 3.58 2.46
CA LEU A 108 3.73 3.21 3.87
C LEU A 108 4.98 3.66 4.62
N ALA A 109 6.17 3.37 4.08
CA ALA A 109 7.43 3.82 4.65
C ALA A 109 7.52 5.36 4.74
N LEU A 110 7.06 6.07 3.70
CA LEU A 110 7.11 7.53 3.65
C LEU A 110 6.15 8.20 4.64
N LEU A 111 4.99 7.59 4.88
CA LEU A 111 4.03 8.05 5.91
C LEU A 111 4.57 7.81 7.33
N ILE A 112 5.34 6.74 7.54
CA ILE A 112 6.04 6.48 8.82
C ILE A 112 7.18 7.49 9.03
N GLU A 113 8.03 7.69 8.03
CA GLU A 113 9.13 8.67 8.05
C GLU A 113 8.63 10.07 8.42
N ARG A 114 7.44 10.43 7.95
CA ARG A 114 6.80 11.73 8.21
C ARG A 114 6.06 11.82 9.53
N GLY A 115 6.00 10.73 10.31
CA GLY A 115 5.27 10.67 11.58
C GLY A 115 3.76 10.75 11.44
N ILE A 116 3.21 10.39 10.27
CA ILE A 116 1.76 10.30 10.03
C ILE A 116 1.25 8.96 10.56
N LEU A 117 1.98 7.90 10.24
CA LEU A 117 1.72 6.55 10.74
C LEU A 117 2.79 6.13 11.75
N VAL A 118 2.38 5.34 12.73
CA VAL A 118 3.30 4.58 13.58
C VAL A 118 2.99 3.10 13.49
N GLN A 119 4.03 2.28 13.52
CA GLN A 119 3.86 0.85 13.72
C GLN A 119 3.43 0.62 15.17
N ARG A 120 2.29 -0.06 15.37
CA ARG A 120 1.90 -0.51 16.70
C ARG A 120 2.88 -1.58 17.15
N ALA A 121 3.34 -1.50 18.39
CA ALA A 121 4.01 -2.62 19.01
C ALA A 121 3.06 -3.82 18.94
N GLN A 122 3.50 -4.90 18.30
CA GLN A 122 2.78 -6.17 18.39
C GLN A 122 2.78 -6.53 19.87
N ASN A 123 1.62 -6.46 20.52
CA ASN A 123 1.52 -6.87 21.92
C ASN A 123 1.76 -8.39 21.95
N PRO A 124 2.85 -8.90 22.55
CA PRO A 124 3.13 -10.33 22.57
C PRO A 124 2.14 -11.12 23.46
N ALA A 125 1.19 -10.43 24.10
CA ALA A 125 0.14 -11.02 24.93
C ALA A 125 -1.17 -11.21 24.14
N SER A 126 -1.26 -12.29 23.39
CA SER A 126 -2.56 -12.94 23.10
C SER A 126 -2.36 -14.44 23.21
N PRO A 127 -2.91 -15.10 24.25
CA PRO A 127 -2.88 -16.55 24.35
C PRO A 127 -3.72 -17.14 23.21
N ARG A 128 -3.21 -18.21 22.61
CA ARG A 128 -3.99 -19.09 21.73
C ARG A 128 -5.14 -19.75 22.47
#